data_AF-A0A839IWV1-F1
#
_entry.id   AF-A0A839IWV1-F1
#
_cell.length_a   1.000
_cell.length_b   1.000
_cell.length_c   1.000
_cell.angle_alpha   90.00
_cell.angle_beta   90.00
_cell.angle_gamma   90.00
#
_symmetry.space_group_name_H-M   'P 1'
#
loop_
_entity.id
_entity.type
_entity.pdbx_description
1 polymer ?
#
loop_
_entity_poly.entity_id
_entity_poly.type
_entity_poly.pdbx_seq_one_letter_code
_entity_poly.pdbx_strand_id
1 'polypeptide(L)'
;VNAQGKADIKVTKDGKSQKSIPAKYRKDKQIKSLQKNKAYLRKQYSRTRISLENAMLREEVFSKEELKNILIHPVVKAMLNKLVLYNKTKNTFGFYKEGGLEDSEGKLIS
;
A
#
# COMPACT_ATOMS: atom_id res chain seq x y z
N VAL A 1 -1.12 8.06 4.70
CA VAL A 1 -1.45 7.22 3.53
C VAL A 1 -2.90 6.76 3.71
N ASN A 2 -3.74 6.82 2.69
CA ASN A 2 -5.14 6.39 2.82
C ASN A 2 -5.27 4.85 2.83
N ALA A 3 -6.48 4.34 3.06
CA ALA A 3 -6.77 2.89 3.07
C ALA A 3 -6.42 2.18 1.74
N GLN A 4 -6.21 2.92 0.66
CA GLN A 4 -5.80 2.37 -0.63
C GLN A 4 -4.29 2.41 -0.84
N GLY A 5 -3.47 2.86 0.11
CA GLY A 5 -2.02 2.97 -0.07
C GLY A 5 -1.57 4.27 -0.74
N LYS A 6 -2.49 5.18 -1.10
CA LYS A 6 -2.14 6.45 -1.73
C LYS A 6 -1.78 7.50 -0.69
N ALA A 7 -0.61 8.11 -0.85
CA ALA A 7 -0.17 9.20 0.00
C ALA A 7 -0.84 10.52 -0.41
N ASP A 8 -1.27 11.27 0.61
CA ASP A 8 -1.78 12.63 0.45
C ASP A 8 -1.41 13.52 1.65
N ILE A 9 -1.48 14.83 1.47
CA ILE A 9 -1.27 15.84 2.51
C ILE A 9 -2.62 16.44 2.83
N LYS A 10 -3.06 16.29 4.09
CA LYS A 10 -4.27 16.94 4.60
C LYS A 10 -3.89 18.33 5.11
N VAL A 11 -4.63 19.34 4.67
CA VAL A 11 -4.46 20.73 5.12
C VAL A 11 -5.74 21.17 5.80
N THR A 12 -5.63 21.72 7.00
CA THR A 12 -6.76 22.22 7.79
C THR A 12 -6.48 23.61 8.29
N LYS A 13 -7.48 24.48 8.24
CA LYS A 13 -7.45 25.84 8.79
C LYS A 13 -8.77 26.06 9.53
N ASP A 14 -8.71 26.44 10.81
CA ASP A 14 -9.88 26.70 11.65
C ASP A 14 -10.89 25.53 11.64
N GLY A 15 -10.39 24.30 11.76
CA GLY A 15 -11.20 23.07 11.69
C GLY A 15 -11.70 22.68 10.30
N LYS A 16 -11.55 23.54 9.29
CA LYS A 16 -12.02 23.30 7.92
C LYS A 16 -10.90 22.75 7.02
N SER A 17 -11.21 21.69 6.28
CA SER A 17 -10.28 21.13 5.29
C SER A 17 -10.06 22.10 4.12
N GLN A 18 -8.82 22.25 3.69
CA GLN A 18 -8.43 23.10 2.56
C GLN A 18 -8.07 22.24 1.34
N LYS A 19 -8.43 22.71 0.14
CA LYS A 19 -8.12 22.00 -1.13
C LYS A 19 -6.63 22.02 -1.47
N SER A 20 -5.88 23.01 -0.95
CA SER A 20 -4.47 23.17 -1.27
C SER A 20 -3.69 23.77 -0.11
N ILE A 21 -2.37 23.62 -0.15
CA ILE A 21 -1.46 24.27 0.79
C ILE A 21 -1.43 25.77 0.45
N PRO A 22 -1.73 26.67 1.41
CA PRO A 22 -1.70 28.11 1.18
C PRO A 22 -0.34 28.59 0.65
N ALA A 23 -0.35 29.58 -0.24
CA ALA A 23 0.85 30.05 -0.92
C ALA A 23 1.98 30.49 0.05
N LYS A 24 1.61 31.11 1.18
CA LYS A 24 2.53 31.53 2.25
C LYS A 24 3.40 30.38 2.76
N TYR A 25 2.84 29.17 2.89
CA TYR A 25 3.54 28.01 3.45
C TYR A 25 4.15 27.10 2.38
N ARG A 26 3.78 27.27 1.10
CA ARG A 26 4.25 26.38 0.02
C ARG A 26 5.78 26.36 -0.14
N LYS A 27 6.47 27.44 0.21
CA LYS A 27 7.93 27.55 0.11
C LYS A 27 8.67 27.11 1.37
N ASP A 28 7.95 26.88 2.47
CA ASP A 28 8.54 26.44 3.73
C ASP A 28 9.29 25.11 3.56
N LYS A 29 10.44 24.98 4.24
CA LYS A 29 11.34 23.83 4.10
C LYS A 29 10.67 22.52 4.55
N GLN A 30 9.91 22.55 5.63
CA GLN A 30 9.21 21.37 6.15
C GLN A 30 8.07 20.97 5.21
N ILE A 31 7.32 21.95 4.70
CA ILE A 31 6.26 21.71 3.71
C ILE A 31 6.81 21.11 2.42
N LYS A 32 7.94 21.61 1.91
CA LYS A 32 8.63 21.01 0.75
C LYS A 32 9.07 19.57 1.01
N SER A 33 9.58 19.28 2.21
CA SER A 33 9.94 17.92 2.61
C SER A 33 8.72 16.98 2.59
N LEU A 34 7.58 17.44 3.14
CA LEU A 34 6.32 16.70 3.10
C LEU A 34 5.85 16.44 1.66
N GLN A 35 5.92 17.45 0.78
CA GLN A 35 5.57 17.29 -0.64
C GLN A 35 6.49 16.27 -1.34
N LYS A 36 7.79 16.31 -1.07
CA LYS A 36 8.77 15.35 -1.60
C LYS A 36 8.45 13.93 -1.15
N ASN A 37 8.18 13.74 0.15
CA ASN A 37 7.83 12.44 0.71
C ASN A 37 6.50 11.91 0.13
N LYS A 38 5.48 12.77 -0.02
CA LYS A 38 4.24 12.43 -0.73
C LYS A 38 4.51 11.95 -2.15
N ALA A 39 5.34 12.67 -2.91
CA ALA A 39 5.68 12.31 -4.28
C ALA A 39 6.45 10.98 -4.33
N TYR A 40 7.40 10.76 -3.42
CA TYR A 40 8.13 9.50 -3.27
C TYR A 40 7.18 8.32 -3.02
N LEU A 41 6.29 8.43 -2.04
CA LEU A 41 5.32 7.38 -1.71
C LEU A 41 4.35 7.09 -2.88
N ARG A 42 3.94 8.12 -3.64
CA ARG A 42 3.11 7.92 -4.84
C ARG A 42 3.86 7.22 -5.98
N LYS A 43 5.14 7.51 -6.17
CA LYS A 43 5.98 6.79 -7.15
C LYS A 43 6.15 5.33 -6.73
N GLN A 44 6.40 5.08 -5.45
CA GLN A 44 6.49 3.72 -4.93
C GLN A 44 5.17 2.97 -5.13
N TYR A 45 4.03 3.63 -4.91
CA TYR A 45 2.71 3.06 -5.19
C TYR A 45 2.61 2.56 -6.64
N SER A 46 2.92 3.44 -7.59
CA SER A 46 2.82 3.10 -9.01
C SER A 46 3.73 1.94 -9.40
N ARG A 47 4.99 1.94 -8.93
CA ARG A 47 5.98 0.90 -9.25
C ARG A 47 5.58 -0.45 -8.68
N THR A 48 5.18 -0.49 -7.42
CA THR A 48 4.74 -1.72 -6.76
C THR A 48 3.51 -2.29 -7.45
N ARG A 49 2.52 -1.46 -7.79
CA ARG A 49 1.31 -1.93 -8.46
C ARG A 49 1.65 -2.65 -9.77
N ILE A 50 2.47 -2.04 -10.62
CA ILE A 50 2.91 -2.63 -11.89
C ILE A 50 3.69 -3.93 -11.64
N SER A 51 4.57 -3.95 -10.64
CA SER A 51 5.32 -5.15 -10.27
C SER A 51 4.40 -6.31 -9.86
N LEU A 52 3.37 -6.04 -9.06
CA LEU A 52 2.40 -7.05 -8.62
C LEU A 52 1.51 -7.52 -9.78
N GLU A 53 1.04 -6.60 -10.64
CA GLU A 53 0.28 -6.96 -11.84
C GLU A 53 1.10 -7.86 -12.77
N ASN A 54 2.37 -7.53 -12.98
CA ASN A 54 3.28 -8.36 -13.78
C ASN A 54 3.56 -9.73 -13.14
N ALA A 55 3.69 -9.79 -11.80
CA ALA A 55 3.85 -11.05 -11.08
C ALA A 55 2.62 -11.96 -11.23
N MET A 56 1.40 -11.39 -11.21
CA MET A 56 0.17 -12.14 -11.48
C MET A 56 0.14 -12.69 -12.90
N LEU A 57 0.48 -11.88 -13.90
CA LEU A 57 0.53 -12.31 -15.30
C LEU A 57 1.53 -13.45 -15.55
N ARG A 58 2.59 -13.52 -14.74
CA ARG A 58 3.61 -14.57 -14.81
C ARG A 58 3.35 -15.75 -13.88
N GLU A 59 2.26 -15.71 -13.11
CA GLU A 59 1.96 -16.72 -12.07
C GLU A 59 3.13 -16.90 -11.08
N GLU A 60 3.77 -15.79 -10.73
CA GLU A 60 4.96 -15.78 -9.88
C GLU A 60 4.64 -16.32 -8.47
N VAL A 61 5.51 -17.20 -7.98
CA VAL A 61 5.35 -17.85 -6.67
C VAL A 61 6.17 -17.09 -5.64
N PHE A 62 5.55 -16.74 -4.52
CA PHE A 62 6.22 -16.07 -3.40
C PHE A 62 6.25 -16.97 -2.17
N SER A 63 7.38 -16.98 -1.47
CA SER A 63 7.52 -17.51 -0.12
C SER A 63 6.88 -16.59 0.91
N LYS A 64 6.62 -17.11 2.13
CA LYS A 64 6.10 -16.31 3.24
C LYS A 64 7.07 -15.18 3.62
N GLU A 65 8.36 -15.44 3.55
CA GLU A 65 9.45 -14.52 3.86
C GLU A 65 9.51 -13.37 2.82
N GLU A 66 9.40 -13.69 1.53
CA GLU A 66 9.34 -12.69 0.46
C GLU A 66 8.12 -11.79 0.60
N LEU A 67 6.95 -12.38 0.88
CA LEU A 67 5.73 -11.60 1.13
C LEU A 67 5.91 -10.65 2.33
N LYS A 68 6.52 -11.12 3.43
CA LYS A 68 6.85 -10.26 4.58
C LYS A 68 7.78 -9.10 4.19
N ASN A 69 8.79 -9.37 3.38
CA ASN A 69 9.73 -8.33 2.92
C ASN A 69 9.04 -7.30 2.02
N ILE A 70 8.15 -7.75 1.14
CA ILE A 70 7.31 -6.89 0.28
C ILE A 70 6.39 -6.01 1.15
N LEU A 71 5.89 -6.52 2.28
CA LEU A 71 4.98 -5.83 3.21
C LEU A 71 5.62 -4.75 4.08
N ILE A 72 6.95 -4.66 4.16
CA ILE A 72 7.66 -3.67 5.00
C ILE A 72 7.26 -2.23 4.62
N HIS A 73 7.00 -1.99 3.33
CA HIS A 73 6.69 -0.64 2.86
C HIS A 73 5.18 -0.33 3.00
N PRO A 74 4.78 0.77 3.68
CA PRO A 74 3.37 1.03 4.05
C PRO A 74 2.42 1.18 2.85
N VAL A 75 2.95 1.61 1.72
CA VAL A 75 2.21 1.70 0.45
C VAL A 75 1.93 0.32 -0.14
N VAL A 76 2.85 -0.63 0.03
CA VAL A 76 2.76 -1.98 -0.50
C VAL A 76 1.81 -2.83 0.34
N LYS A 77 1.89 -2.70 1.67
CA LYS A 77 0.97 -3.33 2.62
C LYS A 77 -0.49 -3.06 2.27
N ALA A 78 -0.85 -1.81 1.97
CA ALA A 78 -2.22 -1.44 1.61
C ALA A 78 -2.68 -2.02 0.25
N MET A 79 -1.76 -2.38 -0.65
CA MET A 79 -2.09 -3.06 -1.91
C MET A 79 -2.19 -4.56 -1.73
N LEU A 80 -1.23 -5.16 -1.04
CA LEU A 80 -1.19 -6.61 -0.84
C LEU A 80 -2.39 -7.12 -0.05
N ASN A 81 -2.88 -6.34 0.93
CA ASN A 81 -4.10 -6.65 1.68
C ASN A 81 -5.36 -6.77 0.79
N LYS A 82 -5.31 -6.38 -0.48
CA LYS A 82 -6.40 -6.50 -1.45
C LYS A 82 -6.21 -7.65 -2.44
N LEU A 83 -5.08 -8.34 -2.37
CA LEU A 83 -4.75 -9.42 -3.29
C LEU A 83 -5.22 -10.74 -2.71
N VAL A 84 -5.84 -11.55 -3.58
CA VAL A 84 -6.10 -12.96 -3.31
C VAL A 84 -4.85 -13.73 -3.73
N LEU A 85 -4.27 -14.48 -2.81
CA LEU A 85 -3.16 -15.37 -3.05
C LEU A 85 -3.65 -16.81 -3.10
N TYR A 86 -2.99 -17.61 -3.94
CA TYR A 86 -3.24 -19.04 -4.05
C TYR A 86 -2.18 -19.82 -3.28
N ASN A 87 -2.60 -20.63 -2.31
CA ASN A 87 -1.74 -21.58 -1.61
C ASN A 87 -1.72 -22.91 -2.37
N LYS A 88 -0.61 -23.18 -3.06
CA LYS A 88 -0.41 -24.41 -3.84
C LYS A 88 -0.44 -25.70 -2.99
N THR A 89 0.00 -25.65 -1.74
CA THR A 89 0.05 -26.83 -0.85
C THR A 89 -1.33 -27.25 -0.36
N LYS A 90 -2.17 -26.28 -0.02
CA LYS A 90 -3.52 -26.51 0.52
C LYS A 90 -4.63 -26.42 -0.54
N ASN A 91 -4.29 -26.03 -1.77
CA ASN A 91 -5.22 -25.76 -2.86
C ASN A 91 -6.34 -24.79 -2.44
N THR A 92 -5.95 -23.68 -1.81
CA THR A 92 -6.88 -22.67 -1.25
C THR A 92 -6.52 -21.27 -1.70
N PHE A 93 -7.53 -20.39 -1.74
CA PHE A 93 -7.38 -18.97 -2.03
C PHE A 93 -7.71 -18.15 -0.80
N GLY A 94 -6.96 -17.06 -0.57
CA GLY A 94 -7.27 -16.15 0.53
C GLY A 94 -6.47 -14.85 0.47
N PHE A 95 -6.88 -13.89 1.28
CA PHE A 95 -6.18 -12.62 1.47
C PHE A 95 -5.04 -12.78 2.44
N TYR A 96 -3.87 -12.21 2.13
CA TYR A 96 -2.77 -12.23 3.07
C TYR A 96 -3.02 -11.27 4.24
N LYS A 97 -3.14 -11.81 5.45
CA LYS A 97 -3.27 -11.05 6.70
C LYS A 97 -2.47 -11.71 7.81
N GLU A 98 -1.76 -10.88 8.58
CA GLU A 98 -1.06 -11.28 9.82
C GLU A 98 -0.14 -12.51 9.70
N GLY A 99 0.44 -12.76 8.52
CA GLY A 99 1.35 -13.88 8.30
C GLY A 99 0.71 -15.13 7.71
N GLY A 100 -0.59 -15.10 7.44
CA GLY A 100 -1.37 -16.20 6.89
C GLY A 100 -2.39 -15.77 5.84
N LEU A 101 -3.18 -16.73 5.36
CA LEU A 101 -4.28 -16.47 4.42
C LEU A 101 -5.61 -16.50 5.15
N GLU A 102 -6.41 -15.46 4.95
CA GLU A 102 -7.78 -15.33 5.44
C GLU A 102 -8.76 -15.55 4.28
N ASP A 103 -9.79 -16.36 4.47
CA ASP A 103 -10.84 -16.56 3.48
C ASP A 103 -11.82 -15.36 3.41
N SER A 104 -12.86 -15.48 2.58
CA SER A 104 -13.88 -14.43 2.42
C SER A 104 -14.75 -14.21 3.67
N GLU A 105 -14.77 -15.16 4.60
CA GLU A 105 -15.55 -15.11 5.84
C GLU A 105 -14.72 -14.57 7.01
N GLY A 106 -13.43 -14.31 6.80
CA GLY A 106 -12.54 -13.79 7.81
C GLY A 106 -11.80 -14.85 8.61
N LYS A 107 -11.84 -16.12 8.18
CA LYS A 107 -11.20 -17.23 8.88
C LYS A 107 -9.80 -17.48 8.34
N LEU A 108 -8.84 -17.66 9.26
CA LEU A 108 -7.48 -18.05 8.92
C LEU A 108 -7.44 -19.50 8.42
N ILE A 109 -6.99 -19.70 7.19
CA ILE A 109 -6.95 -20.99 6.50
C ILE A 109 -5.51 -21.49 6.25
N SER A 110 -4.49 -20.64 6.41
CA SER A 110 -3.07 -21.01 6.24
C SER A 110 -2.06 -20.11 6.91
#